data_AF-A0A942XWS5-F1
#
_entry.id   AF-A0A942XWS5-F1
#
_cell.length_a   1.000
_cell.length_b   1.000
_cell.length_c   1.000
_cell.angle_alpha   90.00
_cell.angle_beta   90.00
_cell.angle_gamma   90.00
#
_symmetry.space_group_name_H-M   'P 1'
#
loop_
_entity.id
_entity.type
_entity.pdbx_description
1 polymer ?
#
loop_
_entity_poly.entity_id
_entity_poly.type
_entity_poly.pdbx_seq_one_letter_code
_entity_poly.pdbx_strand_id
1 'polypeptide(L)'
;MDIGIELGNIAHALKALKEAKVIRTKNLVGDLGEYYCSQIFNIQLNDTTVEKGFDGYDEHNKRVEIKTRREPANRSKIIFRGFEFDYCLYVELNEFFEPCKILKIDVEEIKQNLEAKKDRLSVGKLKHRLQSQNIL
;
A
#
# COMPACT_ATOMS: atom_id res chain seq x y z
N MET A 1 -20.79 -7.20 -25.61
CA MET A 1 -19.92 -7.70 -24.52
C MET A 1 -20.63 -8.89 -23.90
N ASP A 2 -20.04 -10.06 -23.98
CA ASP A 2 -20.56 -11.24 -23.30
C ASP A 2 -20.02 -11.26 -21.87
N ILE A 3 -20.91 -11.08 -20.90
CA ILE A 3 -20.54 -11.01 -19.48
C ILE A 3 -19.85 -12.32 -19.03
N GLY A 4 -20.25 -13.47 -19.58
CA GLY A 4 -19.64 -14.77 -19.25
C GLY A 4 -18.18 -14.84 -19.65
N ILE A 5 -17.82 -14.30 -20.82
CA ILE A 5 -16.43 -14.22 -21.28
C ILE A 5 -15.61 -13.33 -20.35
N GLU A 6 -16.12 -12.15 -19.98
CA GLU A 6 -15.38 -11.23 -19.09
C GLU A 6 -15.19 -11.79 -17.68
N LEU A 7 -16.20 -12.47 -17.12
CA LEU A 7 -16.06 -13.18 -15.86
C LEU A 7 -15.03 -14.31 -15.95
N GLY A 8 -14.97 -15.02 -17.08
CA GLY A 8 -13.94 -16.02 -17.37
C GLY A 8 -12.53 -15.42 -17.40
N ASN A 9 -12.37 -14.27 -18.07
CA ASN A 9 -11.10 -13.53 -18.13
C ASN A 9 -10.62 -13.12 -16.73
N ILE A 10 -11.52 -12.59 -15.89
CA ILE A 10 -11.20 -12.24 -14.50
C ILE A 10 -10.75 -13.48 -13.71
N ALA A 11 -11.48 -14.60 -13.84
CA ALA A 11 -11.14 -15.83 -13.13
C ALA A 11 -9.75 -16.36 -13.53
N HIS A 12 -9.43 -16.37 -14.83
CA HIS A 12 -8.12 -16.77 -15.33
C HIS A 12 -7.01 -15.83 -14.87
N ALA A 13 -7.21 -14.51 -14.93
CA ALA A 13 -6.23 -13.54 -14.46
C ALA A 13 -5.94 -13.71 -12.96
N LEU A 14 -6.97 -13.83 -12.12
CA LEU A 14 -6.80 -14.06 -10.69
C LEU A 14 -6.10 -15.39 -10.39
N LYS A 15 -6.36 -16.44 -11.18
CA LYS A 15 -5.66 -17.72 -11.03
C LYS A 15 -4.18 -17.58 -11.37
N ALA A 16 -3.84 -16.96 -12.50
CA ALA A 16 -2.46 -16.75 -12.92
C ALA A 16 -1.67 -15.91 -11.89
N LEU A 17 -2.28 -14.86 -11.33
CA LEU A 17 -1.66 -14.02 -10.30
C LEU A 17 -1.40 -14.79 -8.99
N LYS A 18 -2.28 -15.73 -8.61
CA LYS A 18 -2.05 -16.61 -7.44
C LYS A 18 -0.89 -17.57 -7.68
N GLU A 19 -0.85 -18.20 -8.86
CA GLU A 19 0.19 -19.14 -9.24
C GLU A 19 1.57 -18.46 -9.28
N ALA A 20 1.62 -17.20 -9.75
CA ALA A 20 2.80 -16.36 -9.72
C ALA A 20 3.13 -15.77 -8.33
N LYS A 21 2.34 -16.09 -7.29
CA LYS A 21 2.45 -15.55 -5.92
C LYS A 21 2.36 -14.01 -5.82
N VAL A 22 1.80 -13.36 -6.86
CA VAL A 22 1.53 -11.91 -6.86
C VAL A 22 0.39 -11.58 -5.92
N ILE A 23 -0.67 -12.42 -5.92
CA ILE A 23 -1.75 -12.34 -4.94
C ILE A 23 -1.70 -13.55 -4.02
N ARG A 24 -1.73 -13.28 -2.72
CA ARG A 24 -1.49 -14.25 -1.64
C ARG A 24 -2.70 -14.40 -0.73
N THR A 25 -3.61 -13.44 -0.77
CA THR A 25 -4.80 -13.36 0.08
C THR A 25 -6.05 -13.09 -0.75
N LYS A 26 -7.17 -12.82 -0.07
CA LYS A 26 -8.42 -12.36 -0.71
C LYS A 26 -8.42 -10.84 -0.93
N ASN A 27 -7.44 -10.12 -0.38
CA ASN A 27 -7.32 -8.67 -0.51
C ASN A 27 -6.47 -8.30 -1.74
N LEU A 28 -7.07 -8.41 -2.92
CA LEU A 28 -6.42 -8.12 -4.21
C LEU A 28 -5.66 -6.79 -4.21
N VAL A 29 -6.28 -5.71 -3.72
CA VAL A 29 -5.66 -4.37 -3.73
C VAL A 29 -4.47 -4.30 -2.78
N GLY A 30 -4.58 -4.92 -1.59
CA GLY A 30 -3.46 -5.00 -0.65
C GLY A 30 -2.27 -5.74 -1.26
N ASP A 31 -2.52 -6.96 -1.72
CA ASP A 31 -1.51 -7.84 -2.30
C ASP A 31 -0.78 -7.19 -3.50
N LEU A 32 -1.51 -6.49 -4.37
CA LEU A 32 -0.89 -5.81 -5.51
C LEU A 32 0.05 -4.69 -5.07
N GLY A 33 -0.30 -3.91 -4.04
CA GLY A 33 0.63 -2.90 -3.53
C GLY A 33 1.83 -3.51 -2.83
N GLU A 34 1.66 -4.63 -2.12
CA GLU A 34 2.79 -5.39 -1.56
C GLU A 34 3.72 -5.89 -2.67
N TYR A 35 3.15 -6.48 -3.73
CA TYR A 35 3.89 -6.92 -4.90
C TYR A 35 4.67 -5.76 -5.53
N TYR A 36 4.02 -4.64 -5.88
CA TYR A 36 4.70 -3.50 -6.48
C TYR A 36 5.82 -2.96 -5.58
N CYS A 37 5.57 -2.83 -4.27
CA CYS A 37 6.59 -2.38 -3.34
C CYS A 37 7.78 -3.36 -3.27
N SER A 38 7.54 -4.67 -3.31
CA SER A 38 8.60 -5.68 -3.36
C SER A 38 9.50 -5.51 -4.58
N GLN A 39 8.91 -5.19 -5.74
CA GLN A 39 9.66 -5.07 -7.00
C GLN A 39 10.39 -3.72 -7.11
N ILE A 40 9.77 -2.64 -6.62
CA ILE A 40 10.29 -1.28 -6.79
C ILE A 40 11.30 -0.92 -5.69
N PHE A 41 11.05 -1.34 -4.45
CA PHE A 41 11.87 -0.99 -3.28
C PHE A 41 12.60 -2.18 -2.67
N ASN A 42 12.64 -3.33 -3.36
CA ASN A 42 13.28 -4.57 -2.87
C ASN A 42 12.78 -5.00 -1.48
N ILE A 43 11.49 -4.80 -1.20
CA ILE A 43 10.92 -5.21 0.09
C ILE A 43 10.79 -6.73 0.14
N GLN A 44 11.46 -7.33 1.12
CA GLN A 44 11.29 -8.73 1.48
C GLN A 44 9.99 -8.87 2.28
N LEU A 45 8.91 -9.30 1.61
CA LEU A 45 7.60 -9.50 2.23
C LEU A 45 7.63 -10.65 3.24
N ASN A 46 6.88 -10.50 4.33
CA ASN A 46 6.66 -11.56 5.29
C ASN A 46 5.83 -12.70 4.67
N ASP A 47 6.17 -13.95 4.98
CA ASP A 47 5.43 -15.14 4.51
C ASP A 47 4.07 -15.32 5.20
N THR A 48 3.94 -14.84 6.44
CA THR A 48 2.70 -14.89 7.23
C THR A 48 2.21 -13.49 7.56
N THR A 49 0.98 -13.18 7.14
CA THR A 49 0.29 -11.90 7.34
C THR A 49 -0.22 -11.66 8.77
N VAL A 50 -0.09 -12.64 9.66
CA VAL A 50 -0.90 -12.68 10.90
C VAL A 50 -0.16 -12.18 12.15
N GLU A 51 1.18 -12.18 12.19
CA GLU A 51 1.87 -12.09 13.50
C GLU A 51 2.79 -10.88 13.72
N LYS A 52 3.18 -10.12 12.68
CA LYS A 52 4.32 -9.20 12.82
C LYS A 52 4.01 -7.71 12.94
N GLY A 53 2.77 -7.27 12.71
CA GLY A 53 2.44 -5.83 12.81
C GLY A 53 3.04 -4.94 11.70
N PHE A 54 3.70 -5.55 10.71
CA PHE A 54 4.27 -4.94 9.51
C PHE A 54 4.33 -5.97 8.35
N ASP A 55 4.47 -5.50 7.11
CA ASP A 55 4.34 -6.33 5.90
C ASP A 55 5.66 -6.90 5.37
N GLY A 56 6.80 -6.28 5.64
CA GLY A 56 8.11 -6.80 5.23
C GLY A 56 9.31 -6.00 5.73
N TYR A 57 10.49 -6.32 5.19
CA TYR A 57 11.74 -5.63 5.49
C TYR A 57 12.36 -5.00 4.24
N ASP A 58 12.99 -3.83 4.38
CA ASP A 58 13.86 -3.28 3.34
C ASP A 58 15.28 -3.87 3.39
N GLU A 59 16.13 -3.47 2.45
CA GLU A 59 17.53 -3.90 2.35
C GLU A 59 18.40 -3.51 3.57
N HIS A 60 17.91 -2.63 4.44
CA HIS A 60 18.56 -2.19 5.66
C HIS A 60 17.92 -2.80 6.93
N ASN A 61 17.11 -3.85 6.78
CA ASN A 61 16.34 -4.49 7.86
C ASN A 61 15.36 -3.55 8.58
N LYS A 62 14.92 -2.46 7.94
CA LYS A 62 13.82 -1.65 8.47
C LYS A 62 12.49 -2.36 8.21
N ARG A 63 11.62 -2.35 9.20
CA ARG A 63 10.26 -2.89 9.15
C ARG A 63 9.37 -1.94 8.36
N VAL A 64 8.67 -2.48 7.37
CA VAL A 64 7.86 -1.72 6.42
C VAL A 64 6.41 -2.16 6.51
N GLU A 65 5.52 -1.21 6.76
CA GLU A 65 4.07 -1.38 6.57
C GLU A 65 3.69 -0.88 5.17
N ILE A 66 2.81 -1.57 4.47
CA ILE A 66 2.34 -1.23 3.14
C ILE A 66 0.83 -0.97 3.21
N LYS A 67 0.42 0.21 2.73
CA LYS A 67 -1.00 0.58 2.68
C LYS A 67 -1.41 0.96 1.27
N THR A 68 -2.22 0.10 0.68
CA THR A 68 -2.65 0.27 -0.72
C THR A 68 -4.10 0.76 -0.80
N ARG A 69 -4.36 1.62 -1.78
CA ARG A 69 -5.70 2.07 -2.16
C ARG A 69 -5.82 2.12 -3.67
N ARG A 70 -7.03 1.88 -4.18
CA ARG A 70 -7.41 2.10 -5.58
C ARG A 70 -8.35 3.30 -5.65
N GLU A 71 -8.06 4.25 -6.54
CA GLU A 71 -8.86 5.45 -6.84
C GLU A 71 -9.42 6.23 -5.63
N PRO A 72 -8.69 7.21 -5.07
CA PRO A 72 -9.17 7.95 -3.92
C PRO A 72 -10.23 8.98 -4.31
N ALA A 73 -11.48 8.79 -3.85
CA ALA A 73 -12.45 9.87 -3.73
C ALA A 73 -12.04 10.83 -2.60
N ASN A 74 -11.07 11.72 -2.86
CA ASN A 74 -10.66 12.95 -2.15
C ASN A 74 -10.53 13.00 -0.61
N ARG A 75 -10.88 11.96 0.18
CA ARG A 75 -10.75 11.92 1.65
C ARG A 75 -10.60 10.49 2.16
N SER A 76 -9.50 9.84 1.83
CA SER A 76 -9.23 8.49 2.31
C SER A 76 -8.58 8.52 3.70
N LYS A 77 -9.23 7.89 4.69
CA LYS A 77 -8.62 7.60 5.99
C LYS A 77 -7.74 6.36 5.85
N ILE A 78 -6.50 6.47 6.30
CA ILE A 78 -5.63 5.31 6.51
C ILE A 78 -5.72 4.97 8.00
N ILE A 79 -5.98 3.70 8.30
CA ILE A 79 -6.08 3.19 9.67
C ILE A 79 -4.89 2.27 9.88
N PHE A 80 -4.16 2.51 10.96
CA PHE A 80 -3.08 1.67 11.43
C PHE A 80 -3.57 0.94 12.68
N ARG A 81 -3.33 -0.37 12.77
CA ARG A 81 -3.69 -1.18 13.95
C ARG A 81 -2.62 -1.15 15.05
N GLY A 82 -1.40 -0.79 14.67
CA GLY A 82 -0.25 -0.60 15.53
C GLY A 82 0.79 0.23 14.79
N PHE A 83 1.91 0.53 15.45
CA PHE A 83 3.03 1.31 14.90
C PHE A 83 4.35 0.58 15.04
N GLU A 84 4.32 -0.76 14.98
CA GLU A 84 5.48 -1.63 15.11
C GLU A 84 6.23 -1.78 13.78
N PHE A 85 6.41 -0.66 13.09
CA PHE A 85 7.14 -0.53 11.83
C PHE A 85 7.95 0.76 11.83
N ASP A 86 8.96 0.85 10.98
CA ASP A 86 9.84 2.02 10.91
C ASP A 86 9.32 3.05 9.90
N TYR A 87 8.73 2.59 8.79
CA TYR A 87 8.02 3.48 7.86
C TYR A 87 6.88 2.77 7.13
N CYS A 88 5.98 3.56 6.56
CA CYS A 88 4.88 3.10 5.73
C CYS A 88 5.14 3.45 4.25
N LEU A 89 4.90 2.51 3.35
CA LEU A 89 4.73 2.76 1.92
C LEU A 89 3.24 2.85 1.61
N TYR A 90 2.75 4.05 1.34
CA TYR A 90 1.38 4.27 0.89
C TYR A 90 1.31 4.26 -0.63
N VAL A 91 0.53 3.34 -1.19
CA VAL A 91 0.40 3.09 -2.63
C VAL A 91 -0.99 3.48 -3.10
N GLU A 92 -1.06 4.31 -4.15
CA GLU A 92 -2.29 4.60 -4.90
C GLU A 92 -2.24 3.89 -6.25
N LEU A 93 -3.27 3.10 -6.54
CA LEU A 93 -3.50 2.44 -7.82
C LEU A 93 -4.62 3.13 -8.61
N ASN A 94 -4.51 3.15 -9.93
CA ASN A 94 -5.58 3.59 -10.84
C ASN A 94 -6.66 2.50 -11.03
N GLU A 95 -7.71 2.78 -11.82
CA GLU A 95 -8.72 1.78 -12.20
C GLU A 95 -8.13 0.54 -12.88
N PHE A 96 -6.95 0.63 -13.51
CA PHE A 96 -6.27 -0.49 -14.16
C PHE A 96 -5.31 -1.26 -13.23
N PHE A 97 -5.34 -0.97 -11.92
CA PHE A 97 -4.46 -1.56 -10.91
C PHE A 97 -2.96 -1.23 -11.09
N GLU A 98 -2.64 -0.15 -11.79
CA GLU A 98 -1.28 0.33 -11.97
C GLU A 98 -0.94 1.38 -10.90
N PRO A 99 0.29 1.38 -10.37
CA PRO A 99 0.71 2.36 -9.37
C PRO A 99 0.79 3.76 -10.00
N CYS A 100 -0.02 4.69 -9.49
CA CYS A 100 0.02 6.10 -9.89
C CYS A 100 0.75 6.98 -8.86
N LYS A 101 0.91 6.51 -7.62
CA LYS A 101 1.68 7.19 -6.56
C LYS A 101 2.16 6.23 -5.50
N ILE A 102 3.39 6.42 -5.03
CA ILE A 102 3.90 5.77 -3.82
C ILE A 102 4.53 6.83 -2.91
N LEU A 103 4.11 6.89 -1.65
CA LEU A 103 4.66 7.79 -0.64
C LEU A 103 5.35 6.96 0.45
N LYS A 104 6.59 7.30 0.77
CA LYS A 104 7.30 6.79 1.94
C LYS A 104 7.07 7.76 3.10
N ILE A 105 6.51 7.28 4.20
CA ILE A 105 6.12 8.11 5.35
C ILE A 105 6.71 7.48 6.62
N ASP A 106 7.51 8.24 7.35
CA ASP A 106 8.11 7.78 8.61
C ASP A 106 7.04 7.53 9.68
N VAL A 107 7.25 6.51 10.53
CA VAL A 107 6.29 6.17 11.59
C VAL A 107 6.09 7.33 12.58
N GLU A 108 7.12 8.11 12.87
CA GLU A 108 7.02 9.25 13.79
C GLU A 108 6.18 10.36 13.19
N GLU A 109 6.30 10.59 11.88
CA GLU A 109 5.42 11.52 11.18
C GLU A 109 3.95 11.07 11.22
N ILE A 110 3.70 9.77 11.10
CA ILE A 110 2.35 9.20 11.22
C ILE A 110 1.79 9.43 12.61
N LYS A 111 2.57 9.13 13.67
CA LYS A 111 2.17 9.32 15.07
C LYS A 111 1.86 10.79 15.37
N GLN A 112 2.75 11.71 15.01
CA GLN A 112 2.55 13.15 15.23
C GLN A 112 1.27 13.67 14.60
N ASN A 113 0.98 13.25 13.36
CA ASN A 113 -0.24 13.66 12.68
C ASN A 113 -1.52 13.05 13.30
N LEU A 114 -1.44 11.86 13.89
CA LEU A 114 -2.55 11.21 14.59
C LEU A 114 -2.82 11.86 15.94
N GLU A 115 -1.76 12.16 16.71
CA GLU A 115 -1.83 12.83 18.02
C GLU A 115 -2.40 14.26 17.89
N ALA A 116 -1.93 15.02 16.89
CA ALA A 116 -2.46 16.35 16.58
C ALA A 116 -3.94 16.35 16.17
N LYS A 117 -4.49 15.18 15.82
CA LYS A 117 -5.85 15.03 15.30
C LYS A 117 -6.59 13.85 15.93
N LYS A 118 -6.54 13.68 17.26
CA LYS A 118 -7.37 12.74 18.05
C LYS A 118 -8.01 11.61 17.20
N ASP A 119 -7.18 10.76 16.58
CA ASP A 119 -7.52 9.56 15.77
C ASP A 119 -7.23 9.56 14.22
N ARG A 120 -6.73 10.61 13.55
CA ARG A 120 -6.73 10.61 12.04
C ARG A 120 -5.53 11.24 11.29
N LEU A 121 -4.84 10.42 10.47
CA LEU A 121 -3.88 10.87 9.45
C LEU A 121 -4.60 11.36 8.18
N SER A 122 -4.20 12.52 7.65
CA SER A 122 -4.76 13.10 6.42
C SER A 122 -3.69 13.22 5.34
N VAL A 123 -3.73 12.31 4.36
CA VAL A 123 -2.76 12.23 3.26
C VAL A 123 -2.78 13.48 2.36
N GLY A 124 -3.92 14.15 2.22
CA GLY A 124 -4.04 15.36 1.40
C GLY A 124 -3.11 16.51 1.83
N LYS A 125 -2.83 16.66 3.13
CA LYS A 125 -1.89 17.67 3.63
C LYS A 125 -0.42 17.28 3.40
N LEU A 126 -0.11 15.98 3.49
CA LEU A 126 1.23 15.45 3.18
C LEU A 126 1.61 15.73 1.72
N LYS A 127 0.67 15.51 0.80
CA LYS A 127 0.84 15.81 -0.64
C LYS A 127 1.17 17.29 -0.88
N HIS A 128 0.47 18.21 -0.21
CA HIS A 128 0.72 19.65 -0.37
C HIS A 128 2.09 20.08 0.19
N ARG A 129 2.57 19.45 1.27
CA ARG A 129 3.84 19.83 1.91
C ARG A 129 5.07 19.35 1.13
N LEU A 130 4.99 18.16 0.52
CA LEU A 130 6.06 17.62 -0.36
C LEU A 130 6.14 18.35 -1.70
N GLN A 131 5.03 18.90 -2.20
CA GLN A 131 5.05 19.78 -3.39
C GLN A 131 5.74 21.12 -3.12
N SER A 132 5.66 21.65 -1.90
CA SER A 132 6.38 22.87 -1.49
C SER A 132 7.87 22.68 -1.17
N GLN A 133 8.38 21.45 -1.20
CA GLN A 133 9.81 21.15 -1.02
C GLN A 133 10.54 20.78 -2.31
N ASN A 134 9.82 20.64 -3.43
CA ASN A 134 10.43 20.61 -4.77
C ASN A 134 10.41 22.03 -5.36
N ILE A 135 11.28 22.89 -4.84
CA ILE A 135 11.91 23.94 -5.64
C ILE A 135 13.41 23.69 -5.53
N LEU A 136 13.94 23.08 -6.60
CA LEU A 136 15.33 22.68 -6.88
C LEU A 136 15.88 21.52 -6.03
#